data_AF-A0A537NX78-F1
#
_entry.id   AF-A0A537NX78-F1
#
_cell.length_a   1.000
_cell.length_b   1.000
_cell.length_c   1.000
_cell.angle_alpha   90.00
_cell.angle_beta   90.00
_cell.angle_gamma   90.00
#
_symmetry.space_group_name_H-M   'P 1'
#
loop_
_entity.id
_entity.type
_entity.pdbx_description
1 polymer ?
#
loop_
_entity_poly.entity_id
_entity_poly.type
_entity_poly.pdbx_seq_one_letter_code
_entity_poly.pdbx_strand_id
1 'polypeptide(L)'
;MRSNFAGTTVALSACAIMYFSQSMGHAIAQDGHYSFALWGDMPYAKADDQPKIPALIADMNASDIQFSLYDGDIKDGSSKCTDDIYESAISMFNSFNKPVVYVPGDNEWTDCHRTNNGGYDNLERLDHVRKVMFAKPETFGKETLAPEHQGKPGEKFAENVRFSMGGAMFVGLNVPGSNNNKVDDKSCASKSARTPEQCAADNAEYAERDKANFEWMHAAFEKAKTEGDKGLMIVIQGDPGFDVPETEDHDESRLPGKDGYAALLDALMQETMQFSGQV
;
A
#
# COMPACT_ATOMS: atom_id res chain seq x y z
N MET A 1 56.13 17.17 69.68
CA MET A 1 56.53 17.87 68.44
C MET A 1 55.57 17.41 67.34
N ARG A 2 54.58 18.24 66.99
CA ARG A 2 54.49 18.94 65.68
C ARG A 2 54.71 17.98 64.50
N SER A 3 53.63 17.40 63.95
CA SER A 3 52.79 17.93 62.85
C SER A 3 53.35 17.60 61.46
N ASN A 4 52.59 16.86 60.66
CA ASN A 4 52.19 17.18 59.26
C ASN A 4 51.77 15.90 58.52
N PHE A 5 50.52 15.83 58.10
CA PHE A 5 50.15 15.07 56.90
C PHE A 5 49.21 15.93 56.05
N ALA A 6 49.65 16.19 54.82
CA ALA A 6 48.95 16.93 53.81
C ALA A 6 47.77 16.11 53.25
N GLY A 7 46.61 16.75 53.10
CA GLY A 7 45.45 16.17 52.43
C GLY A 7 45.53 16.38 50.92
N THR A 8 45.44 15.30 50.16
CA THR A 8 45.26 15.30 48.70
C THR A 8 43.77 15.16 48.41
N THR A 9 43.18 16.18 47.78
CA THR A 9 41.78 16.15 47.32
C THR A 9 41.70 15.38 46.00
N VAL A 10 40.95 14.28 45.96
CA VAL A 10 40.59 13.57 44.71
C VAL A 10 39.18 14.00 44.31
N ALA A 11 39.04 14.61 43.15
CA ALA A 11 37.75 14.92 42.54
C ALA A 11 37.20 13.67 41.84
N LEU A 12 36.03 13.19 42.26
CA LEU A 12 35.27 12.18 41.52
C LEU A 12 34.43 12.88 40.43
N SER A 13 34.73 12.64 39.16
CA SER A 13 33.80 12.87 38.05
C SER A 13 32.72 11.80 38.07
N ALA A 14 31.48 12.17 38.37
CA ALA A 14 30.32 11.31 38.22
C ALA A 14 29.89 11.29 36.73
N CYS A 15 30.14 10.17 36.05
CA CYS A 15 29.61 9.93 34.71
C CYS A 15 28.17 9.45 34.85
N ALA A 16 27.19 10.30 34.53
CA ALA A 16 25.79 9.92 34.52
C ALA A 16 25.49 9.08 33.26
N ILE A 17 25.33 7.77 33.45
CA ILE A 17 24.85 6.86 32.41
C ILE A 17 23.33 7.09 32.28
N MET A 18 22.92 7.80 31.23
CA MET A 18 21.51 7.87 30.84
C MET A 18 21.12 6.54 30.16
N TYR A 19 20.33 5.73 30.85
CA TYR A 19 19.67 4.57 30.26
C TYR A 19 18.53 5.07 29.36
N PHE A 20 18.73 5.02 28.05
CA PHE A 20 17.63 5.08 27.09
C PHE A 20 16.91 3.73 27.12
N SER A 21 15.71 3.68 27.71
CA SER A 21 14.80 2.56 27.55
C SER A 21 14.28 2.56 26.11
N GLN A 22 14.88 1.75 25.24
CA GLN A 22 14.24 1.38 23.98
C GLN A 22 13.06 0.47 24.30
N SER A 23 11.83 0.93 24.01
CA SER A 23 10.69 0.04 23.95
C SER A 23 10.86 -0.84 22.72
N MET A 24 11.50 -2.00 22.89
CA MET A 24 11.37 -3.08 21.93
C MET A 24 9.90 -3.50 21.95
N GLY A 25 9.15 -3.05 20.94
CA GLY A 25 7.85 -3.62 20.61
C GLY A 25 8.09 -5.11 20.41
N HIS A 26 7.67 -5.93 21.38
CA HIS A 26 7.70 -7.36 21.22
C HIS A 26 6.67 -7.67 20.14
N ALA A 27 7.16 -8.07 18.96
CA ALA A 27 6.35 -8.83 18.03
C ALA A 27 5.82 -10.03 18.82
N ILE A 28 4.51 -10.06 19.06
CA ILE A 28 3.88 -11.25 19.61
C ILE A 28 4.01 -12.30 18.51
N ALA A 29 5.01 -13.16 18.63
CA ALA A 29 5.07 -14.41 17.89
C ALA A 29 3.84 -15.23 18.34
N GLN A 30 2.73 -15.06 17.64
CA GLN A 30 1.64 -16.02 17.68
C GLN A 30 2.19 -17.29 17.05
N ASP A 31 2.53 -18.27 17.89
CA ASP A 31 2.97 -19.62 17.54
C ASP A 31 1.79 -20.44 16.95
N GLY A 32 0.94 -19.80 16.15
CA GLY A 32 -0.37 -20.28 15.74
C GLY A 32 -0.72 -19.86 14.32
N HIS A 33 -1.41 -20.75 13.62
CA HIS A 33 -2.05 -20.46 12.35
C HIS A 33 -2.99 -19.26 12.51
N TYR A 34 -2.98 -18.36 11.54
CA TYR A 34 -3.95 -17.28 11.42
C TYR A 34 -4.58 -17.30 10.02
N SER A 35 -5.71 -16.63 9.88
CA SER A 35 -6.36 -16.41 8.59
C SER A 35 -6.58 -14.91 8.38
N PHE A 36 -6.58 -14.50 7.13
CA PHE A 36 -6.92 -13.15 6.70
C PHE A 36 -7.79 -13.25 5.45
N ALA A 37 -8.54 -12.20 5.14
CA ALA A 37 -9.30 -12.11 3.89
C ALA A 37 -8.59 -11.20 2.89
N LEU A 38 -8.64 -11.54 1.61
CA LEU A 38 -8.19 -10.69 0.50
C LEU A 38 -9.39 -10.51 -0.44
N TRP A 39 -9.71 -9.26 -0.77
CA TRP A 39 -10.85 -8.88 -1.59
C TRP A 39 -10.63 -7.50 -2.19
N GLY A 40 -11.42 -7.13 -3.19
CA GLY A 40 -11.43 -5.80 -3.81
C GLY A 40 -12.35 -5.80 -5.01
N ASP A 41 -12.22 -4.80 -5.89
CA ASP A 41 -13.08 -4.63 -7.07
C ASP A 41 -14.58 -4.58 -6.71
N MET A 42 -14.93 -4.05 -5.53
CA MET A 42 -16.32 -3.97 -5.08
C MET A 42 -16.60 -2.90 -4.01
N PRO A 43 -17.73 -2.20 -4.09
CA PRO A 43 -18.88 -2.50 -4.94
C PRO A 43 -18.80 -1.91 -6.35
N TYR A 44 -18.98 -2.76 -7.35
CA TYR A 44 -19.21 -2.30 -8.72
C TYR A 44 -20.70 -2.11 -8.98
N ALA A 45 -21.10 -0.88 -9.32
CA ALA A 45 -22.49 -0.58 -9.66
C ALA A 45 -22.93 -1.37 -10.91
N LYS A 46 -22.02 -1.53 -11.87
CA LYS A 46 -22.24 -2.36 -13.07
C LYS A 46 -22.46 -3.85 -12.80
N ALA A 47 -21.91 -4.37 -11.70
CA ALA A 47 -22.06 -5.77 -11.32
C ALA A 47 -23.23 -6.01 -10.35
N ASP A 48 -23.97 -4.95 -10.01
CA ASP A 48 -25.03 -4.95 -8.99
C ASP A 48 -24.52 -5.54 -7.67
N ASP A 49 -23.36 -5.07 -7.19
CA ASP A 49 -22.75 -5.59 -5.97
C ASP A 49 -23.34 -5.01 -4.69
N GLN A 50 -23.93 -3.82 -4.77
CA GLN A 50 -24.45 -3.12 -3.59
C GLN A 50 -25.37 -3.99 -2.72
N PRO A 51 -26.31 -4.79 -3.29
CA PRO A 51 -27.14 -5.69 -2.49
C PRO A 51 -26.38 -6.85 -1.82
N LYS A 52 -25.18 -7.20 -2.31
CA LYS A 52 -24.35 -8.32 -1.83
C LYS A 52 -23.39 -7.89 -0.72
N ILE A 53 -22.97 -6.62 -0.70
CA ILE A 53 -22.02 -6.07 0.29
C ILE A 53 -22.42 -6.36 1.74
N PRO A 54 -23.70 -6.19 2.18
CA PRO A 54 -24.07 -6.50 3.57
C PRO A 54 -23.85 -7.97 3.95
N ALA A 55 -24.04 -8.91 3.03
CA ALA A 55 -23.83 -10.33 3.27
C ALA A 55 -22.33 -10.66 3.37
N LEU A 56 -21.51 -10.08 2.50
CA LEU A 56 -20.04 -10.20 2.56
C LEU A 56 -19.50 -9.67 3.90
N ILE A 57 -19.92 -8.48 4.31
CA ILE A 57 -19.51 -7.88 5.60
C ILE A 57 -19.93 -8.80 6.76
N ALA A 58 -21.14 -9.34 6.73
CA ALA A 58 -21.63 -10.23 7.79
C ALA A 58 -20.81 -11.53 7.86
N ASP A 59 -20.46 -12.12 6.73
CA ASP A 59 -19.65 -13.34 6.64
C ASP A 59 -18.21 -13.13 7.15
N MET A 60 -17.55 -12.06 6.68
CA MET A 60 -16.21 -11.69 7.16
C MET A 60 -16.20 -11.32 8.64
N ASN A 61 -17.25 -10.66 9.15
CA ASN A 61 -17.39 -10.33 10.57
C ASN A 61 -17.64 -11.55 11.47
N ALA A 62 -18.16 -12.64 10.91
CA ALA A 62 -18.38 -13.91 11.62
C ALA A 62 -17.18 -14.86 11.50
N SER A 63 -16.26 -14.60 10.57
CA SER A 63 -15.08 -15.41 10.31
C SER A 63 -13.95 -15.15 11.31
N ASP A 64 -13.12 -16.16 11.56
CA ASP A 64 -11.92 -16.07 12.42
C ASP A 64 -10.71 -15.52 11.65
N ILE A 65 -10.87 -14.32 11.08
CA ILE A 65 -9.79 -13.58 10.42
C ILE A 65 -9.16 -12.56 11.38
N GLN A 66 -7.85 -12.34 11.24
CA GLN A 66 -7.13 -11.34 12.03
C GLN A 66 -7.20 -9.94 11.40
N PHE A 67 -7.31 -9.88 10.08
CA PHE A 67 -7.47 -8.66 9.29
C PHE A 67 -7.97 -9.01 7.89
N SER A 68 -8.26 -7.99 7.09
CA SER A 68 -8.50 -8.11 5.65
C SER A 68 -7.67 -7.10 4.87
N LEU A 69 -7.35 -7.46 3.63
CA LEU A 69 -6.69 -6.64 2.64
C LEU A 69 -7.73 -6.31 1.57
N TYR A 70 -7.94 -5.01 1.31
CA TYR A 70 -8.75 -4.51 0.22
C TYR A 70 -7.81 -4.07 -0.92
N ASP A 71 -7.75 -4.82 -2.02
CA ASP A 71 -6.79 -4.63 -3.13
C ASP A 71 -7.28 -3.68 -4.22
N GLY A 72 -8.07 -2.67 -3.85
CA GLY A 72 -8.40 -1.53 -4.70
C GLY A 72 -9.78 -1.60 -5.34
N ASP A 73 -10.11 -0.52 -6.05
CA ASP A 73 -11.33 -0.38 -6.82
C ASP A 73 -12.63 -0.37 -5.99
N ILE A 74 -12.80 0.64 -5.13
CA ILE A 74 -14.05 0.93 -4.36
C ILE A 74 -15.23 1.40 -5.23
N LYS A 75 -15.00 1.56 -6.54
CA LYS A 75 -16.03 1.85 -7.55
C LYS A 75 -15.65 1.20 -8.89
N ASP A 76 -16.63 0.94 -9.75
CA ASP A 76 -16.34 0.45 -11.10
C ASP A 76 -15.74 1.54 -12.00
N GLY A 77 -14.95 1.16 -13.00
CA GLY A 77 -14.29 2.07 -13.93
C GLY A 77 -15.17 2.94 -14.83
N SER A 78 -16.49 2.93 -14.63
CA SER A 78 -17.43 3.84 -15.29
C SER A 78 -18.27 4.73 -14.38
N SER A 79 -18.22 4.49 -13.07
CA SER A 79 -18.83 5.36 -12.07
C SER A 79 -18.03 6.66 -11.91
N LYS A 80 -18.69 7.73 -11.44
CA LYS A 80 -18.02 9.02 -11.24
C LYS A 80 -17.07 8.97 -10.04
N CYS A 81 -15.96 9.72 -10.11
CA CYS A 81 -15.02 9.88 -9.00
C CYS A 81 -15.39 11.07 -8.09
N THR A 82 -16.66 11.18 -7.72
CA THR A 82 -17.14 12.20 -6.79
C THR A 82 -16.72 11.88 -5.36
N ASP A 83 -16.57 12.89 -4.50
CA ASP A 83 -16.03 12.71 -3.15
C ASP A 83 -16.84 11.71 -2.29
N ASP A 84 -18.15 11.54 -2.56
CA ASP A 84 -19.03 10.62 -1.85
C ASP A 84 -18.67 9.13 -2.04
N ILE A 85 -17.92 8.77 -3.07
CA ILE A 85 -17.45 7.39 -3.24
C ILE A 85 -16.44 7.00 -2.16
N TYR A 86 -15.56 7.93 -1.75
CA TYR A 86 -14.60 7.71 -0.67
C TYR A 86 -15.30 7.70 0.68
N GLU A 87 -16.24 8.62 0.91
CA GLU A 87 -17.06 8.62 2.16
C GLU A 87 -17.82 7.30 2.34
N SER A 88 -18.41 6.79 1.25
CA SER A 88 -19.12 5.51 1.23
C SER A 88 -18.17 4.34 1.51
N ALA A 89 -16.98 4.32 0.90
CA ALA A 89 -15.97 3.30 1.16
C ALA A 89 -15.45 3.35 2.60
N ILE A 90 -15.18 4.53 3.15
CA ILE A 90 -14.78 4.71 4.56
C ILE A 90 -15.87 4.17 5.50
N SER A 91 -17.14 4.46 5.21
CA SER A 91 -18.25 3.92 5.99
C SER A 91 -18.35 2.40 5.90
N MET A 92 -18.14 1.85 4.70
CA MET A 92 -18.13 0.41 4.45
C MET A 92 -16.98 -0.26 5.23
N PHE A 93 -15.74 0.21 5.08
CA PHE A 93 -14.58 -0.37 5.74
C PHE A 93 -14.67 -0.29 7.27
N ASN A 94 -15.20 0.80 7.83
CA ASN A 94 -15.39 0.93 9.28
C ASN A 94 -16.57 0.10 9.84
N SER A 95 -17.35 -0.57 8.98
CA SER A 95 -18.39 -1.50 9.43
C SER A 95 -17.84 -2.89 9.80
N PHE A 96 -16.63 -3.23 9.32
CA PHE A 96 -15.96 -4.47 9.66
C PHE A 96 -15.49 -4.46 11.13
N ASN A 97 -15.59 -5.60 11.79
CA ASN A 97 -15.12 -5.80 13.15
C ASN A 97 -13.59 -5.83 13.20
N LYS A 98 -12.96 -6.44 12.19
CA LYS A 98 -11.52 -6.63 12.08
C LYS A 98 -10.88 -5.54 11.20
N PRO A 99 -9.55 -5.33 11.33
CA PRO A 99 -8.82 -4.37 10.52
C PRO A 99 -9.02 -4.57 9.01
N VAL A 100 -9.18 -3.47 8.28
CA VAL A 100 -9.20 -3.45 6.81
C VAL A 100 -8.04 -2.59 6.33
N VAL A 101 -7.03 -3.23 5.75
CA VAL A 101 -5.88 -2.58 5.10
C VAL A 101 -6.28 -2.25 3.68
N TYR A 102 -6.21 -0.98 3.30
CA TYR A 102 -6.62 -0.50 1.98
C TYR A 102 -5.39 -0.25 1.09
N VAL A 103 -5.42 -0.78 -0.14
CA VAL A 103 -4.50 -0.45 -1.23
C VAL A 103 -5.31 0.22 -2.35
N PRO A 104 -4.87 1.37 -2.91
CA PRO A 104 -5.60 2.02 -4.00
C PRO A 104 -5.58 1.22 -5.32
N GLY A 105 -6.71 1.24 -6.05
CA GLY A 105 -6.80 0.76 -7.43
C GLY A 105 -6.86 1.90 -8.45
N ASP A 106 -6.98 1.58 -9.74
CA ASP A 106 -7.06 2.61 -10.79
C ASP A 106 -8.38 3.38 -10.77
N ASN A 107 -9.47 2.72 -10.40
CA ASN A 107 -10.80 3.27 -10.52
C ASN A 107 -11.02 4.51 -9.65
N GLU A 108 -10.30 4.65 -8.55
CA GLU A 108 -10.44 5.78 -7.62
C GLU A 108 -9.63 7.00 -7.98
N TRP A 109 -8.68 6.89 -8.91
CA TRP A 109 -7.83 8.03 -9.24
C TRP A 109 -7.30 8.01 -10.67
N THR A 110 -6.57 6.98 -11.12
CA THR A 110 -5.94 7.00 -12.46
C THR A 110 -6.95 6.90 -13.61
N ASP A 111 -8.16 6.41 -13.36
CA ASP A 111 -9.26 6.31 -14.34
C ASP A 111 -10.25 7.48 -14.29
N CYS A 112 -10.07 8.41 -13.36
CA CYS A 112 -11.03 9.48 -13.12
C CYS A 112 -11.05 10.53 -14.24
N HIS A 113 -9.97 10.61 -15.02
CA HIS A 113 -9.92 11.41 -16.24
C HIS A 113 -10.88 10.95 -17.34
N ARG A 114 -11.43 9.73 -17.29
CA ARG A 114 -12.39 9.26 -18.28
C ARG A 114 -13.59 10.20 -18.31
N THR A 115 -14.00 10.59 -19.52
CA THR A 115 -15.10 11.55 -19.74
C THR A 115 -16.41 11.13 -19.08
N ASN A 116 -16.69 9.82 -18.97
CA ASN A 116 -17.86 9.29 -18.29
C ASN A 116 -17.71 9.20 -16.75
N ASN A 117 -16.48 9.28 -16.23
CA ASN A 117 -16.18 9.24 -14.79
C ASN A 117 -16.16 10.66 -14.17
N GLY A 118 -16.44 11.68 -14.99
CA GLY A 118 -16.47 13.09 -14.60
C GLY A 118 -15.28 13.90 -15.15
N GLY A 119 -14.27 13.25 -15.73
CA GLY A 119 -13.12 13.94 -16.34
C GLY A 119 -12.25 14.69 -15.34
N TYR A 120 -12.05 14.09 -14.16
CA TYR A 120 -11.24 14.68 -13.09
C TYR A 120 -9.75 14.66 -13.44
N ASP A 121 -8.99 15.53 -12.79
CA ASP A 121 -7.52 15.45 -12.77
C ASP A 121 -7.08 14.29 -11.88
N ASN A 122 -6.32 13.35 -12.44
CA ASN A 122 -5.88 12.15 -11.73
C ASN A 122 -5.02 12.47 -10.50
N LEU A 123 -4.16 13.49 -10.57
CA LEU A 123 -3.27 13.85 -9.46
C LEU A 123 -4.03 14.54 -8.32
N GLU A 124 -5.05 15.31 -8.67
CA GLU A 124 -5.96 15.86 -7.67
C GLU A 124 -6.73 14.73 -6.96
N ARG A 125 -7.19 13.71 -7.69
CA ARG A 125 -7.84 12.53 -7.09
C ARG A 125 -6.89 11.70 -6.23
N LEU A 126 -5.62 11.51 -6.64
CA LEU A 126 -4.61 10.85 -5.81
C LEU A 126 -4.37 11.60 -4.50
N ASP A 127 -4.26 12.92 -4.56
CA ASP A 127 -4.13 13.76 -3.36
C ASP A 127 -5.37 13.67 -2.48
N HIS A 128 -6.57 13.55 -3.06
CA HIS A 128 -7.79 13.32 -2.31
C HIS A 128 -7.77 11.96 -1.59
N VAL A 129 -7.43 10.87 -2.30
CA VAL A 129 -7.26 9.53 -1.72
C VAL A 129 -6.34 9.57 -0.51
N ARG A 130 -5.15 10.18 -0.63
CA ARG A 130 -4.20 10.33 0.48
C ARG A 130 -4.82 11.08 1.66
N LYS A 131 -5.47 12.21 1.40
CA LYS A 131 -6.05 13.08 2.44
C LYS A 131 -7.20 12.43 3.21
N VAL A 132 -8.03 11.60 2.56
CA VAL A 132 -9.25 11.06 3.19
C VAL A 132 -9.12 9.59 3.59
N MET A 133 -8.44 8.78 2.77
CA MET A 133 -8.27 7.34 3.03
C MET A 133 -7.03 7.03 3.88
N PHE A 134 -6.02 7.92 3.87
CA PHE A 134 -4.78 7.79 4.63
C PHE A 134 -4.54 8.97 5.58
N ALA A 135 -5.62 9.57 6.09
CA ALA A 135 -5.59 10.73 6.99
C ALA A 135 -4.93 10.44 8.36
N LYS A 136 -4.86 9.15 8.73
CA LYS A 136 -4.31 8.64 9.99
C LYS A 136 -3.50 7.37 9.71
N PRO A 137 -2.55 6.98 10.58
CA PRO A 137 -1.73 5.78 10.36
C PRO A 137 -2.45 4.47 10.68
N GLU A 138 -3.61 4.51 11.33
CA GLU A 138 -4.37 3.30 11.62
C GLU A 138 -5.23 2.86 10.43
N THR A 139 -5.37 1.54 10.26
CA THR A 139 -6.29 0.93 9.30
C THR A 139 -7.75 1.30 9.58
N PHE A 140 -8.64 0.96 8.65
CA PHE A 140 -10.08 0.95 8.90
C PHE A 140 -10.49 -0.27 9.74
N GLY A 141 -11.77 -0.32 10.10
CA GLY A 141 -12.38 -1.35 10.94
C GLY A 141 -12.61 -0.86 12.37
N LYS A 142 -13.41 -1.60 13.14
CA LYS A 142 -13.66 -1.31 14.56
C LYS A 142 -12.43 -1.61 15.41
N GLU A 143 -11.77 -2.74 15.13
CA GLU A 143 -10.39 -3.00 15.52
C GLU A 143 -9.46 -2.49 14.42
N THR A 144 -8.29 -1.96 14.80
CA THR A 144 -7.34 -1.37 13.85
C THR A 144 -5.93 -1.92 14.05
N LEU A 145 -5.16 -1.99 12.96
CA LEU A 145 -3.71 -2.10 12.98
C LEU A 145 -3.10 -0.72 12.74
N ALA A 146 -1.82 -0.56 13.09
CA ALA A 146 -1.02 0.61 12.76
C ALA A 146 0.17 0.15 11.90
N PRO A 147 -0.03 -0.09 10.60
CA PRO A 147 1.08 -0.45 9.71
C PRO A 147 2.11 0.67 9.65
N GLU A 148 3.33 0.33 9.24
CA GLU A 148 4.31 1.33 8.84
C GLU A 148 3.88 1.91 7.49
N HIS A 149 3.88 3.23 7.37
CA HIS A 149 3.64 3.95 6.10
C HIS A 149 4.95 4.47 5.53
N GLN A 150 5.08 4.51 4.20
CA GLN A 150 6.25 5.12 3.57
C GLN A 150 6.26 6.65 3.76
N GLY A 151 5.10 7.28 3.57
CA GLY A 151 4.87 8.70 3.82
C GLY A 151 4.19 8.98 5.16
N LYS A 152 4.14 10.25 5.56
CA LYS A 152 3.30 10.68 6.68
C LYS A 152 1.82 10.65 6.28
N PRO A 153 0.88 10.46 7.23
CA PRO A 153 -0.55 10.48 6.93
C PRO A 153 -0.98 11.70 6.11
N GLY A 154 -1.74 11.48 5.04
CA GLY A 154 -2.22 12.51 4.12
C GLY A 154 -1.19 13.10 3.15
N GLU A 155 0.09 12.72 3.25
CA GLU A 155 1.18 13.21 2.41
C GLU A 155 1.52 12.21 1.28
N LYS A 156 2.47 12.57 0.41
CA LYS A 156 2.95 11.69 -0.67
C LYS A 156 3.43 10.34 -0.11
N PHE A 157 3.02 9.27 -0.79
CA PHE A 157 3.35 7.87 -0.48
C PHE A 157 2.80 7.36 0.86
N ALA A 158 1.88 8.09 1.49
CA ALA A 158 1.16 7.59 2.67
C ALA A 158 0.38 6.30 2.37
N GLU A 159 0.02 6.08 1.10
CA GLU A 159 -0.72 4.91 0.66
C GLU A 159 0.10 3.62 0.57
N ASN A 160 1.43 3.71 0.64
CA ASN A 160 2.30 2.54 0.70
C ASN A 160 2.48 2.11 2.15
N VAL A 161 2.10 0.88 2.46
CA VAL A 161 2.05 0.36 3.83
C VAL A 161 2.78 -0.96 3.96
N ARG A 162 3.25 -1.30 5.16
CA ARG A 162 3.70 -2.65 5.50
C ARG A 162 3.51 -3.01 6.97
N PHE A 163 3.37 -4.29 7.27
CA PHE A 163 3.34 -4.81 8.64
C PHE A 163 3.65 -6.31 8.66
N SER A 164 4.15 -6.82 9.78
CA SER A 164 4.46 -8.24 9.96
C SER A 164 3.40 -8.90 10.83
N MET A 165 2.93 -10.09 10.45
CA MET A 165 2.04 -10.92 11.25
C MET A 165 2.33 -12.41 11.04
N GLY A 166 2.48 -13.15 12.14
CA GLY A 166 2.66 -14.60 12.13
C GLY A 166 3.80 -15.09 11.23
N GLY A 167 4.91 -14.35 11.21
CA GLY A 167 6.10 -14.69 10.41
C GLY A 167 5.94 -14.39 8.92
N ALA A 168 5.02 -13.53 8.52
CA ALA A 168 4.94 -13.00 7.16
C ALA A 168 4.85 -11.46 7.16
N MET A 169 5.53 -10.83 6.22
CA MET A 169 5.46 -9.41 5.93
C MET A 169 4.36 -9.15 4.90
N PHE A 170 3.43 -8.23 5.16
CA PHE A 170 2.44 -7.77 4.19
C PHE A 170 2.84 -6.38 3.71
N VAL A 171 2.81 -6.15 2.40
CA VAL A 171 3.25 -4.89 1.78
C VAL A 171 2.19 -4.43 0.79
N GLY A 172 1.53 -3.31 1.07
CA GLY A 172 0.64 -2.66 0.12
C GLY A 172 1.41 -1.63 -0.69
N LEU A 173 1.34 -1.72 -2.01
CA LEU A 173 1.91 -0.74 -2.92
C LEU A 173 0.81 -0.14 -3.79
N ASN A 174 0.79 1.19 -3.90
CA ASN A 174 -0.01 1.86 -4.90
C ASN A 174 0.63 1.58 -6.26
N VAL A 175 0.19 0.51 -6.92
CA VAL A 175 0.54 0.08 -8.28
C VAL A 175 -0.79 -0.29 -8.92
N PRO A 176 -1.51 0.70 -9.47
CA PRO A 176 -2.85 0.48 -9.98
C PRO A 176 -2.82 -0.09 -11.39
N GLY A 177 -4.00 -0.48 -11.86
CA GLY A 177 -4.34 -0.78 -13.24
C GLY A 177 -4.10 0.41 -14.16
N SER A 178 -4.56 0.29 -15.40
CA SER A 178 -4.41 1.34 -16.41
C SER A 178 -2.94 1.75 -16.63
N ASN A 179 -2.09 0.73 -16.80
CA ASN A 179 -0.66 0.84 -17.09
C ASN A 179 0.15 1.56 -16.01
N ASN A 180 -0.21 1.38 -14.73
CA ASN A 180 0.48 2.01 -13.60
C ASN A 180 0.50 3.55 -13.70
N ASN A 181 -0.53 4.17 -14.30
CA ASN A 181 -0.57 5.59 -14.66
C ASN A 181 0.47 6.06 -15.69
N LYS A 182 1.17 5.16 -16.39
CA LYS A 182 2.06 5.49 -17.50
C LYS A 182 1.26 5.73 -18.77
N VAL A 183 1.32 6.97 -19.27
CA VAL A 183 0.44 7.49 -20.32
C VAL A 183 1.18 7.64 -21.65
N ASP A 184 0.56 7.15 -22.73
CA ASP A 184 0.96 7.40 -24.11
C ASP A 184 -0.02 8.34 -24.83
N ASP A 185 0.30 8.78 -26.05
CA ASP A 185 -0.54 9.70 -26.82
C ASP A 185 -1.99 9.17 -27.00
N LYS A 186 -2.14 7.85 -27.15
CA LYS A 186 -3.44 7.21 -27.38
C LYS A 186 -4.31 7.22 -26.12
N SER A 187 -3.76 6.78 -24.99
CA SER A 187 -4.44 6.76 -23.69
C SER A 187 -4.66 8.18 -23.15
N CYS A 188 -3.80 9.13 -23.49
CA CYS A 188 -3.99 10.54 -23.17
C CYS A 188 -5.28 11.12 -23.80
N ALA A 189 -5.56 10.77 -25.06
CA ALA A 189 -6.67 11.36 -25.84
C ALA A 189 -7.96 10.51 -25.87
N SER A 190 -7.86 9.19 -25.80
CA SER A 190 -9.01 8.30 -26.02
C SER A 190 -10.00 8.32 -24.84
N LYS A 191 -11.22 8.82 -25.08
CA LYS A 191 -12.30 8.91 -24.07
C LYS A 191 -11.89 9.63 -22.77
N SER A 192 -10.89 10.49 -22.88
CA SER A 192 -10.19 11.13 -21.78
C SER A 192 -10.46 12.64 -21.81
N ALA A 193 -10.60 13.25 -20.64
CA ALA A 193 -10.68 14.69 -20.47
C ALA A 193 -9.30 15.35 -20.24
N ARG A 194 -8.21 14.56 -20.21
CA ARG A 194 -6.86 15.07 -19.92
C ARG A 194 -6.40 16.07 -20.97
N THR A 195 -5.72 17.12 -20.51
CA THR A 195 -4.88 17.95 -21.37
C THR A 195 -3.50 17.31 -21.56
N PRO A 196 -2.72 17.71 -22.57
CA PRO A 196 -1.33 17.26 -22.72
C PRO A 196 -0.48 17.51 -21.47
N GLU A 197 -0.72 18.63 -20.77
CA GLU A 197 -0.03 18.97 -19.52
C GLU A 197 -0.38 17.99 -18.40
N GLN A 198 -1.64 17.56 -18.29
CA GLN A 198 -2.05 16.54 -17.33
C GLN A 198 -1.44 15.17 -17.66
N CYS A 199 -1.35 14.78 -18.93
CA CYS A 199 -0.68 13.54 -19.32
C CYS A 199 0.84 13.58 -19.04
N ALA A 200 1.48 14.75 -19.18
CA ALA A 200 2.87 14.93 -18.78
C ALA A 200 3.04 14.86 -17.26
N ALA A 201 2.08 15.40 -16.50
CA ALA A 201 2.07 15.34 -15.04
C ALA A 201 1.84 13.89 -14.54
N ASP A 202 0.92 13.13 -15.15
CA ASP A 202 0.69 11.71 -14.85
C ASP A 202 1.97 10.90 -15.05
N ASN A 203 2.70 11.11 -16.16
CA ASN A 203 3.97 10.42 -16.39
C ASN A 203 5.08 10.82 -15.39
N ALA A 204 5.09 12.08 -14.94
CA ALA A 204 6.03 12.53 -13.92
C ALA A 204 5.69 11.91 -12.55
N GLU A 205 4.41 11.84 -12.19
CA GLU A 205 3.93 11.14 -11.00
C GLU A 205 4.28 9.65 -11.05
N TYR A 206 3.99 8.97 -12.17
CA TYR A 206 4.36 7.58 -12.38
C TYR A 206 5.85 7.35 -12.08
N ALA A 207 6.73 8.14 -12.68
CA ALA A 207 8.18 7.97 -12.47
C ALA A 207 8.60 8.21 -11.01
N GLU A 208 7.98 9.18 -10.33
CA GLU A 208 8.27 9.49 -8.92
C GLU A 208 7.75 8.37 -7.98
N ARG A 209 6.50 7.93 -8.18
CA ARG A 209 5.86 6.89 -7.37
C ARG A 209 6.48 5.52 -7.61
N ASP A 210 6.80 5.16 -8.85
CA ASP A 210 7.41 3.86 -9.17
C ASP A 210 8.78 3.72 -8.49
N LYS A 211 9.57 4.79 -8.49
CA LYS A 211 10.81 4.85 -7.71
C LYS A 211 10.56 4.67 -6.20
N ALA A 212 9.56 5.37 -5.65
CA ALA A 212 9.20 5.24 -4.24
C ALA A 212 8.74 3.80 -3.91
N ASN A 213 7.95 3.18 -4.78
CA ASN A 213 7.52 1.79 -4.63
C ASN A 213 8.71 0.83 -4.61
N PHE A 214 9.74 1.05 -5.44
CA PHE A 214 10.93 0.18 -5.44
C PHE A 214 11.71 0.31 -4.14
N GLU A 215 11.91 1.55 -3.66
CA GLU A 215 12.58 1.80 -2.39
C GLU A 215 11.81 1.17 -1.21
N TRP A 216 10.47 1.25 -1.21
CA TRP A 216 9.63 0.64 -0.18
C TRP A 216 9.66 -0.89 -0.24
N MET A 217 9.52 -1.47 -1.43
CA MET A 217 9.57 -2.91 -1.67
C MET A 217 10.91 -3.49 -1.24
N HIS A 218 12.03 -2.93 -1.72
CA HIS A 218 13.36 -3.36 -1.31
C HIS A 218 13.53 -3.31 0.21
N ALA A 219 13.12 -2.19 0.84
CA ALA A 219 13.19 -2.05 2.28
C ALA A 219 12.30 -3.06 3.03
N ALA A 220 11.17 -3.48 2.44
CA ALA A 220 10.30 -4.50 3.03
C ALA A 220 10.94 -5.90 2.95
N PHE A 221 11.59 -6.25 1.84
CA PHE A 221 12.38 -7.48 1.73
C PHE A 221 13.53 -7.53 2.74
N GLU A 222 14.31 -6.45 2.88
CA GLU A 222 15.38 -6.38 3.88
C GLU A 222 14.85 -6.47 5.31
N LYS A 223 13.70 -5.84 5.59
CA LYS A 223 13.04 -5.94 6.90
C LYS A 223 12.58 -7.37 7.16
N ALA A 224 11.92 -8.03 6.21
CA ALA A 224 11.46 -9.42 6.33
C ALA A 224 12.64 -10.38 6.59
N LYS A 225 13.77 -10.21 5.89
CA LYS A 225 15.02 -10.97 6.14
C LYS A 225 15.53 -10.75 7.57
N THR A 226 15.52 -9.51 8.04
CA THR A 226 15.99 -9.13 9.39
C THR A 226 15.09 -9.67 10.49
N GLU A 227 13.77 -9.64 10.29
CA GLU A 227 12.76 -10.14 11.23
C GLU A 227 12.61 -11.67 11.16
N GLY A 228 13.21 -12.31 10.15
CA GLY A 228 13.21 -13.76 9.99
C GLY A 228 11.91 -14.31 9.44
N ASP A 229 11.09 -13.47 8.81
CA ASP A 229 9.83 -13.83 8.18
C ASP A 229 10.02 -14.93 7.14
N LYS A 230 9.04 -15.83 7.06
CA LYS A 230 8.99 -16.97 6.14
C LYS A 230 8.15 -16.69 4.90
N GLY A 231 7.38 -15.61 4.91
CA GLY A 231 6.57 -15.16 3.79
C GLY A 231 6.63 -13.64 3.61
N LEU A 232 6.44 -13.16 2.40
CA LEU A 232 6.24 -11.75 2.10
C LEU A 232 5.13 -11.63 1.05
N MET A 233 4.01 -11.00 1.39
CA MET A 233 2.90 -10.79 0.48
C MET A 233 2.93 -9.37 -0.07
N ILE A 234 3.16 -9.23 -1.37
CA ILE A 234 2.96 -7.96 -2.09
C ILE A 234 1.50 -7.87 -2.52
N VAL A 235 0.85 -6.75 -2.20
CA VAL A 235 -0.54 -6.46 -2.57
C VAL A 235 -0.53 -5.24 -3.48
N ILE A 236 -0.98 -5.45 -4.72
CA ILE A 236 -1.13 -4.44 -5.77
C ILE A 236 -2.46 -4.70 -6.49
N GLN A 237 -3.10 -3.65 -6.99
CA GLN A 237 -4.35 -3.82 -7.76
C GLN A 237 -4.08 -4.10 -9.24
N GLY A 238 -3.08 -3.45 -9.84
CA GLY A 238 -2.79 -3.62 -11.25
C GLY A 238 -2.38 -5.05 -11.58
N ASP A 239 -2.93 -5.60 -12.66
CA ASP A 239 -2.51 -6.87 -13.23
C ASP A 239 -1.30 -6.64 -14.16
N PRO A 240 -0.08 -7.03 -13.74
CA PRO A 240 1.12 -6.77 -14.50
C PRO A 240 1.41 -7.89 -15.52
N GLY A 241 0.53 -8.90 -15.64
CA GLY A 241 0.70 -10.04 -16.53
C GLY A 241 1.72 -11.06 -16.00
N PHE A 242 1.51 -11.59 -14.80
CA PHE A 242 2.30 -12.70 -14.25
C PHE A 242 2.08 -14.04 -14.98
N ASP A 243 1.09 -14.09 -15.88
CA ASP A 243 0.73 -15.28 -16.63
C ASP A 243 1.80 -15.68 -17.66
N VAL A 244 1.79 -16.96 -18.03
CA VAL A 244 2.61 -17.46 -19.14
C VAL A 244 2.17 -16.73 -20.41
N PRO A 245 3.09 -16.16 -21.21
CA PRO A 245 2.72 -15.45 -22.43
C PRO A 245 1.79 -16.30 -23.30
N GLU A 246 0.68 -15.71 -23.75
CA GLU A 246 -0.25 -16.41 -24.64
C GLU A 246 0.38 -16.68 -26.00
N THR A 247 1.41 -15.89 -26.34
CA THR A 247 2.24 -16.05 -27.53
C THR A 247 3.69 -16.38 -27.15
N GLU A 248 4.24 -17.47 -27.68
CA GLU A 248 5.62 -17.91 -27.37
C GLU A 248 6.68 -16.86 -27.80
N ASP A 249 6.34 -15.96 -28.73
CA ASP A 249 7.29 -15.03 -29.34
C ASP A 249 7.32 -13.64 -28.69
N HIS A 250 6.33 -13.28 -27.86
CA HIS A 250 6.20 -11.92 -27.33
C HIS A 250 5.78 -11.90 -25.85
N ASP A 251 6.51 -11.13 -25.04
CA ASP A 251 6.11 -10.83 -23.67
C ASP A 251 5.05 -9.70 -23.70
N GLU A 252 3.78 -10.06 -23.51
CA GLU A 252 2.67 -9.09 -23.57
C GLU A 252 2.75 -8.03 -22.45
N SER A 253 3.40 -8.35 -21.32
CA SER A 253 3.61 -7.41 -20.20
C SER A 253 4.55 -6.25 -20.57
N ARG A 254 5.32 -6.40 -21.65
CA ARG A 254 6.30 -5.42 -22.13
C ARG A 254 5.84 -4.64 -23.35
N LEU A 255 4.63 -4.89 -23.85
CA LEU A 255 4.10 -4.17 -25.00
C LEU A 255 3.83 -2.69 -24.67
N PRO A 256 3.90 -1.79 -25.66
CA PRO A 256 3.55 -0.39 -25.46
C PRO A 256 2.13 -0.24 -24.88
N GLY A 257 2.02 0.50 -23.77
CA GLY A 257 0.75 0.69 -23.05
C GLY A 257 0.45 -0.40 -22.02
N LYS A 258 1.37 -1.35 -21.82
CA LYS A 258 1.41 -2.36 -20.74
C LYS A 258 2.72 -2.34 -19.94
N ASP A 259 3.73 -1.66 -20.48
CA ASP A 259 5.09 -1.57 -19.97
C ASP A 259 5.27 -0.63 -18.75
N GLY A 260 4.19 -0.18 -18.11
CA GLY A 260 4.20 0.58 -16.87
C GLY A 260 4.59 -0.26 -15.65
N TYR A 261 4.47 -1.59 -15.75
CA TYR A 261 4.81 -2.54 -14.68
C TYR A 261 6.19 -3.19 -14.84
N ALA A 262 6.75 -3.08 -16.04
CA ALA A 262 7.95 -3.80 -16.49
C ALA A 262 9.13 -3.71 -15.50
N ALA A 263 9.49 -2.49 -15.08
CA ALA A 263 10.61 -2.27 -14.18
C ALA A 263 10.34 -2.77 -12.76
N LEU A 264 9.10 -2.63 -12.27
CA LEU A 264 8.68 -3.16 -10.97
C LEU A 264 8.78 -4.68 -10.95
N LEU A 265 8.30 -5.35 -12.00
CA LEU A 265 8.38 -6.80 -12.14
C LEU A 265 9.82 -7.30 -12.14
N ASP A 266 10.71 -6.64 -12.87
CA ASP A 266 12.14 -6.98 -12.88
C ASP A 266 12.76 -6.89 -11.48
N ALA A 267 12.44 -5.82 -10.75
CA ALA A 267 12.93 -5.62 -9.39
C ALA A 267 12.32 -6.65 -8.41
N LEU A 268 11.01 -6.90 -8.50
CA LEU A 268 10.33 -7.89 -7.66
C LEU A 268 10.90 -9.30 -7.89
N MET A 269 11.11 -9.70 -9.14
CA MET A 269 11.72 -10.99 -9.45
C MET A 269 13.11 -11.12 -8.84
N GLN A 270 13.94 -10.07 -8.91
CA GLN A 270 15.27 -10.05 -8.30
C GLN A 270 15.23 -10.16 -6.77
N GLU A 271 14.30 -9.48 -6.12
CA GLU A 271 14.10 -9.58 -4.67
C GLU A 271 13.64 -10.98 -4.26
N THR A 272 12.63 -11.51 -4.96
CA THR A 272 12.08 -12.85 -4.72
C THR A 272 13.14 -13.93 -4.85
N MET A 273 14.01 -13.86 -5.86
CA MET A 273 15.13 -14.81 -6.03
C MET A 273 16.16 -14.77 -4.90
N GLN A 274 16.25 -13.65 -4.18
CA GLN A 274 17.18 -13.45 -3.06
C GLN A 274 16.53 -13.65 -1.69
N PHE A 275 15.21 -13.78 -1.64
CA PHE A 275 14.47 -14.05 -0.42
C PHE A 275 14.35 -15.57 -0.21
N SER A 276 14.70 -16.04 0.99
CA SER A 276 14.65 -17.48 1.30
C SER A 276 13.25 -17.98 1.69
N GLY A 277 12.30 -17.06 1.93
CA GLY A 277 10.90 -17.35 2.20
C GLY A 277 10.04 -17.45 0.94
N GLN A 278 8.74 -17.55 1.13
CA GLN A 278 7.75 -17.45 0.04
C GLN A 278 7.43 -15.99 -0.26
N VAL A 279 7.19 -15.68 -1.53
CA VAL A 279 6.64 -14.39 -1.99
C VAL A 279 5.39 -14.68 -2.78
#